data_AF-A0A3C1GM05-F1
#
_entry.id   AF-A0A3C1GM05-F1
#
_cell.length_a   1.000
_cell.length_b   1.000
_cell.length_c   1.000
_cell.angle_alpha   90.00
_cell.angle_beta   90.00
_cell.angle_gamma   90.00
#
_symmetry.space_group_name_H-M   'P 1'
#
loop_
_entity.id
_entity.type
_entity.pdbx_description
1 polymer ?
#
loop_
_entity_poly.entity_id
_entity_poly.type
_entity_poly.pdbx_seq_one_letter_code
_entity_poly.pdbx_strand_id
1 'polypeptide(L)'
;WRPRAADGRGYREVARWKVPGGEGRFIAVGPAPSAEELLAVGGRLREEFGRLEHGIVMIFDDPEAAREVRRGSRNIGEERFEAALRHQRAMYVKQTARGEESLVLYAESPTARETVRYTTDRGRREP
;
A
#
# COMPACT_ATOMS: atom_id res chain seq x y z
N TRP A 1 1.01 22.64 6.93
CA TRP A 1 2.19 21.78 7.11
C TRP A 1 2.16 20.73 6.00
N ARG A 2 3.10 20.74 5.06
CA ARG A 2 3.18 19.73 3.98
C ARG A 2 4.23 18.71 4.40
N PRO A 3 3.89 17.44 4.70
CA PRO A 3 4.90 16.41 4.84
C PRO A 3 5.41 16.10 3.43
N ARG A 4 6.40 16.88 2.97
CA ARG A 4 7.16 16.54 1.77
C ARG A 4 7.88 15.23 2.10
N ALA A 5 7.46 14.13 1.47
CA ALA A 5 8.03 12.80 1.67
C ALA A 5 9.57 12.91 1.63
N ALA A 6 10.22 12.48 2.71
CA ALA A 6 11.62 12.79 3.02
C ALA A 6 12.62 12.35 1.93
N ASP A 7 12.21 11.44 1.03
CA ASP A 7 13.13 10.74 0.12
C ASP A 7 12.73 10.87 -1.36
N GLY A 8 11.80 11.77 -1.72
CA GLY A 8 11.32 11.91 -3.12
C GLY A 8 10.45 10.75 -3.62
N ARG A 9 10.26 9.69 -2.82
CA ARG A 9 9.45 8.50 -3.12
C ARG A 9 7.94 8.75 -3.19
N GLY A 10 7.46 9.92 -2.74
CA GLY A 10 6.03 10.23 -2.67
C GLY A 10 5.30 9.56 -1.51
N TYR A 11 6.01 8.83 -0.65
CA TYR A 11 5.48 8.25 0.58
C TYR A 11 6.60 8.15 1.64
N ARG A 12 6.20 7.96 2.89
CA ARG A 12 7.06 7.63 4.04
C ARG A 12 6.84 6.17 4.43
N GLU A 13 7.92 5.39 4.51
CA GLU A 13 7.85 4.05 5.10
C GLU A 13 7.67 4.16 6.63
N VAL A 14 6.66 3.48 7.16
CA VAL A 14 6.34 3.43 8.59
C VAL A 14 6.89 2.16 9.21
N ALA A 15 6.77 1.04 8.51
CA ALA A 15 7.35 -0.23 8.92
C ALA A 15 7.46 -1.20 7.74
N ARG A 16 8.31 -2.20 7.91
CA ARG A 16 8.55 -3.29 6.97
C ARG A 16 8.66 -4.61 7.70
N TRP A 17 8.17 -5.68 7.10
CA TRP A 17 8.33 -7.05 7.58
C TRP A 17 8.58 -8.01 6.42
N LYS A 18 9.26 -9.13 6.69
CA LYS A 18 9.51 -10.16 5.68
C LYS A 18 8.29 -11.07 5.54
N VAL A 19 8.02 -11.51 4.31
CA VAL A 19 7.10 -12.63 4.02
C VAL A 19 7.81 -13.63 3.11
N PRO A 20 7.39 -14.91 3.04
CA PRO A 20 7.96 -15.86 2.09
C PRO A 20 7.91 -15.32 0.65
N GLY A 21 9.05 -15.30 -0.04
CA GLY A 21 9.17 -14.79 -1.42
C GLY A 21 8.99 -13.27 -1.57
N GLY A 22 8.98 -12.50 -0.48
CA GLY A 22 8.63 -11.08 -0.55
C GLY A 22 8.79 -10.27 0.74
N GLU A 23 8.10 -9.14 0.77
CA GLU A 23 8.00 -8.31 1.97
C GLU A 23 6.64 -7.63 2.06
N GLY A 24 6.28 -7.21 3.27
CA GLY A 24 5.16 -6.33 3.52
C GLY A 24 5.62 -4.98 4.05
N ARG A 25 4.85 -3.92 3.75
CA ARG A 25 5.13 -2.56 4.21
C ARG A 25 3.87 -1.83 4.69
N PHE A 26 4.07 -0.99 5.70
CA PHE A 26 3.16 0.09 6.05
C PHE A 26 3.76 1.39 5.54
N ILE A 27 3.03 2.16 4.74
CA ILE A 27 3.49 3.46 4.23
C ILE A 27 2.45 4.55 4.47
N ALA A 28 2.89 5.80 4.52
CA ALA A 28 2.01 6.97 4.61
C ALA A 28 2.31 7.97 3.49
N VAL A 29 1.28 8.47 2.80
CA VAL A 29 1.41 9.42 1.68
C VAL A 29 1.11 10.86 2.08
N GLY A 30 0.57 11.08 3.28
CA GLY A 30 0.13 12.39 3.76
C GLY A 30 -1.39 12.56 3.68
N PRO A 31 -1.93 13.64 4.28
CA PRO A 31 -3.37 13.81 4.46
C PRO A 31 -4.10 13.99 3.12
N ALA A 32 -5.28 13.36 3.00
CA ALA A 32 -6.20 13.49 1.86
C ALA A 32 -5.54 13.32 0.47
N PRO A 33 -4.85 12.19 0.21
CA PRO A 33 -4.21 11.95 -1.08
C PRO A 33 -5.26 11.83 -2.19
N SER A 34 -4.97 12.42 -3.34
CA SER A 34 -5.76 12.26 -4.55
C SER A 34 -5.61 10.84 -5.13
N ALA A 35 -6.58 10.42 -5.96
CA ALA A 35 -6.49 9.15 -6.67
C ALA A 35 -5.24 9.08 -7.56
N GLU A 36 -4.87 10.18 -8.23
CA GLU A 36 -3.67 10.27 -9.06
C GLU A 36 -2.38 10.04 -8.26
N GLU A 37 -2.28 10.64 -7.05
CA GLU A 37 -1.14 10.41 -6.16
C GLU A 37 -1.05 8.95 -5.73
N LEU A 38 -2.17 8.30 -5.40
CA LEU A 38 -2.21 6.89 -5.04
C LEU A 38 -1.82 5.99 -6.23
N LEU A 39 -2.28 6.30 -7.43
CA LEU A 39 -1.89 5.60 -8.67
C LEU A 39 -0.39 5.74 -8.95
N ALA A 40 0.17 6.93 -8.76
CA ALA A 40 1.60 7.20 -8.92
C ALA A 40 2.45 6.46 -7.85
N VAL A 41 1.91 6.27 -6.64
CA VAL A 41 2.52 5.40 -5.63
C VAL A 41 2.43 3.94 -6.04
N GLY A 42 1.28 3.48 -6.54
CA GLY A 42 1.12 2.11 -7.06
C GLY A 42 2.08 1.76 -8.19
N GLY A 43 2.28 2.67 -9.15
CA GLY A 43 3.25 2.50 -10.23
C GLY A 43 4.69 2.34 -9.71
N ARG A 44 5.08 3.15 -8.72
CA ARG A 44 6.39 3.02 -8.05
C ARG A 44 6.53 1.71 -7.29
N LEU A 45 5.51 1.31 -6.55
CA LEU A 45 5.51 0.03 -5.84
C LEU A 45 5.65 -1.15 -6.82
N ARG A 46 5.01 -1.10 -7.99
CA ARG A 46 5.21 -2.10 -9.05
C ARG A 46 6.67 -2.21 -9.51
N GLU A 47 7.36 -1.09 -9.69
CA GLU A 47 8.79 -1.10 -10.02
C GLU A 47 9.64 -1.69 -8.88
N GLU A 48 9.39 -1.26 -7.64
CA GLU A 48 10.12 -1.70 -6.45
C GLU A 48 9.93 -3.20 -6.16
N PHE A 49 8.70 -3.70 -6.29
CA PHE A 49 8.35 -5.10 -6.04
C PHE A 49 8.51 -5.97 -7.30
N GLY A 50 8.96 -5.42 -8.43
CA GLY A 50 9.02 -6.11 -9.72
C GLY A 50 9.80 -7.44 -9.69
N ARG A 51 10.83 -7.54 -8.84
CA ARG A 51 11.67 -8.74 -8.67
C ARG A 51 11.21 -9.70 -7.57
N LEU A 52 10.27 -9.29 -6.72
CA LEU A 52 9.73 -10.11 -5.64
C LEU A 52 8.56 -10.96 -6.13
N GLU A 53 8.36 -12.13 -5.54
CA GLU A 53 7.19 -12.98 -5.83
C GLU A 53 5.95 -12.48 -5.09
N HIS A 54 6.16 -11.95 -3.88
CA HIS A 54 5.11 -11.47 -3.00
C HIS A 54 5.36 -10.03 -2.54
N GLY A 55 4.29 -9.24 -2.45
CA GLY A 55 4.32 -7.88 -1.96
C GLY A 55 2.98 -7.49 -1.37
N ILE A 56 2.98 -6.91 -0.18
CA ILE A 56 1.77 -6.38 0.44
C ILE A 56 2.10 -5.00 1.01
N VAL A 57 1.42 -3.97 0.55
CA VAL A 57 1.64 -2.62 1.06
C VAL A 57 0.31 -2.00 1.44
N MET A 58 0.18 -1.67 2.73
CA MET A 58 -0.96 -0.91 3.23
C MET A 58 -0.58 0.57 3.25
N ILE A 59 -1.40 1.40 2.58
CA ILE A 59 -1.13 2.80 2.28
C ILE A 59 -2.10 3.67 3.08
N PHE A 60 -1.56 4.54 3.93
CA PHE A 60 -2.31 5.39 4.85
C PHE A 60 -2.15 6.88 4.50
N ASP A 61 -3.14 7.68 4.86
CA ASP A 61 -2.99 9.15 4.84
C ASP A 61 -2.30 9.69 6.11
N ASP A 62 -2.37 8.95 7.21
CA ASP A 62 -1.76 9.28 8.49
C ASP A 62 -0.69 8.24 8.91
N PRO A 63 0.58 8.65 9.13
CA PRO A 63 1.61 7.76 9.65
C PRO A 63 1.34 7.23 11.06
N GLU A 64 0.63 7.95 11.93
CA GLU A 64 0.28 7.43 13.27
C GLU A 64 -0.75 6.30 13.15
N ALA A 65 -1.78 6.47 12.32
CA ALA A 65 -2.75 5.41 12.06
C ALA A 65 -2.07 4.14 11.52
N ALA A 66 -1.12 4.28 10.60
CA ALA A 66 -0.31 3.15 10.13
C ALA A 66 0.46 2.44 11.25
N ARG A 67 1.00 3.19 12.23
CA ARG A 67 1.67 2.62 13.41
C ARG A 67 0.69 1.91 14.33
N GLU A 68 -0.50 2.44 14.50
CA GLU A 68 -1.56 1.85 15.30
C GLU A 68 -2.04 0.53 14.71
N VAL A 69 -2.36 0.49 13.41
CA VAL A 69 -2.72 -0.76 12.73
C VAL A 69 -1.58 -1.79 12.84
N ARG A 70 -0.31 -1.37 12.70
CA ARG A 70 0.82 -2.27 12.91
C ARG A 70 0.87 -2.84 14.34
N ARG A 71 0.56 -2.05 15.37
CA ARG A 71 0.49 -2.54 16.76
C ARG A 71 -0.60 -3.59 16.92
N GLY A 72 -1.68 -3.51 16.15
CA GLY A 72 -2.76 -4.49 16.10
C GLY A 72 -3.76 -4.34 17.25
N SER A 73 -4.99 -4.78 17.02
CA SER A 73 -6.13 -4.59 17.95
C SER A 73 -5.88 -5.09 19.36
N ARG A 74 -5.16 -6.20 19.53
CA ARG A 74 -4.80 -6.76 20.84
C ARG A 74 -4.02 -5.80 21.74
N ASN A 75 -3.25 -4.87 21.15
CA ASN A 75 -2.38 -3.95 21.88
C ASN A 75 -3.01 -2.57 22.08
N ILE A 76 -3.91 -2.14 21.19
CA ILE A 76 -4.47 -0.78 21.20
C ILE A 76 -5.99 -0.71 21.44
N GLY A 77 -6.66 -1.87 21.51
CA GLY A 77 -8.11 -1.98 21.53
C GLY A 77 -8.73 -2.04 20.13
N GLU A 78 -9.90 -2.66 20.03
CA GLU A 78 -10.62 -2.85 18.75
C GLU A 78 -11.08 -1.51 18.16
N GLU A 79 -11.73 -0.66 18.96
CA GLU A 79 -12.22 0.65 18.53
C GLU A 79 -11.11 1.53 17.92
N ARG A 80 -9.96 1.59 18.60
CA ARG A 80 -8.81 2.38 18.11
C ARG A 80 -8.20 1.78 16.86
N PHE A 81 -8.15 0.45 16.77
CA PHE A 81 -7.68 -0.23 15.58
C PHE A 81 -8.60 0.01 14.37
N GLU A 82 -9.92 -0.03 14.56
CA GLU A 82 -10.90 0.30 13.53
C GLU A 82 -10.80 1.77 13.10
N ALA A 83 -10.67 2.69 14.06
CA ALA A 83 -10.45 4.11 13.77
C ALA A 83 -9.19 4.31 12.91
N ALA A 84 -8.08 3.65 13.27
CA ALA A 84 -6.84 3.69 12.51
C ALA A 84 -6.98 3.05 11.12
N LEU A 85 -7.78 2.00 10.95
CA LEU A 85 -8.02 1.39 9.64
C LEU A 85 -8.74 2.32 8.66
N ARG A 86 -9.61 3.22 9.13
CA ARG A 86 -10.30 4.21 8.27
C ARG A 86 -9.36 5.17 7.55
N HIS A 87 -8.13 5.31 8.05
CA HIS A 87 -7.06 6.08 7.42
C HIS A 87 -6.36 5.35 6.27
N GLN A 88 -6.66 4.06 6.06
CA GLN A 88 -6.15 3.32 4.92
C GLN A 88 -6.81 3.81 3.64
N ARG A 89 -6.00 4.27 2.68
CA ARG A 89 -6.46 4.83 1.40
C ARG A 89 -6.24 3.88 0.24
N ALA A 90 -5.26 3.00 0.34
CA ALA A 90 -5.03 1.98 -0.67
C ALA A 90 -4.34 0.73 -0.12
N MET A 91 -4.37 -0.34 -0.91
CA MET A 91 -3.62 -1.56 -0.67
C MET A 91 -3.00 -2.03 -1.99
N TYR A 92 -1.68 -2.17 -2.03
CA TYR A 92 -0.99 -2.82 -3.13
C TYR A 92 -0.73 -4.28 -2.77
N VAL A 93 -1.04 -5.18 -3.70
CA VAL A 93 -0.83 -6.62 -3.55
C VAL A 93 -0.13 -7.15 -4.78
N LYS A 94 0.89 -7.98 -4.57
CA LYS A 94 1.54 -8.81 -5.58
C LYS A 94 1.63 -10.24 -5.07
N GLN A 95 1.18 -11.20 -5.85
CA GLN A 95 1.30 -12.63 -5.62
C GLN A 95 1.52 -13.35 -6.96
N THR A 96 2.78 -13.58 -7.31
CA THR A 96 3.15 -14.19 -8.61
C THR A 96 2.54 -15.57 -8.79
N ALA A 97 2.48 -16.40 -7.73
CA ALA A 97 1.88 -17.74 -7.80
C ALA A 97 0.38 -17.73 -8.15
N ARG A 98 -0.33 -16.62 -7.88
CA ARG A 98 -1.74 -16.44 -8.22
C ARG A 98 -1.96 -15.57 -9.46
N GLY A 99 -0.89 -15.11 -10.11
CA GLY A 99 -0.98 -14.15 -11.20
C GLY A 99 -1.60 -12.82 -10.77
N GLU A 100 -1.46 -12.44 -9.49
CA GLU A 100 -2.08 -11.24 -8.94
C GLU A 100 -1.06 -10.11 -8.81
N GLU A 101 -1.38 -8.97 -9.39
CA GLU A 101 -0.74 -7.70 -9.06
C GLU A 101 -1.80 -6.59 -9.15
N SER A 102 -2.10 -5.91 -8.05
CA SER A 102 -3.18 -4.92 -8.01
C SER A 102 -2.95 -3.81 -7.00
N LEU A 103 -3.63 -2.68 -7.23
CA LEU A 103 -3.81 -1.59 -6.29
C LEU A 103 -5.31 -1.40 -6.05
N VAL A 104 -5.74 -1.64 -4.82
CA VAL A 104 -7.10 -1.35 -4.36
C VAL A 104 -7.12 0.05 -3.77
N LEU A 105 -8.04 0.90 -4.23
CA LEU A 105 -8.29 2.23 -3.67
C LEU A 105 -9.56 2.18 -2.81
N TYR A 106 -9.50 2.75 -1.60
CA TYR A 106 -10.63 2.80 -0.67
C TYR A 106 -11.26 4.19 -0.66
N ALA A 107 -12.60 4.26 -0.68
CA ALA A 107 -13.31 5.49 -0.36
C ALA A 107 -13.28 5.72 1.15
N GLU A 108 -13.64 4.67 1.90
CA GLU A 108 -13.51 4.55 3.34
C GLU A 108 -13.21 3.09 3.62
N SER A 109 -12.00 2.77 4.10
CA SER A 109 -11.63 1.38 4.39
C SER A 109 -12.60 0.78 5.44
N PRO A 110 -13.07 -0.46 5.24
CA PRO A 110 -12.64 -1.45 4.24
C PRO A 110 -13.40 -1.39 2.89
N THR A 111 -14.27 -0.41 2.65
CA THR A 111 -15.07 -0.28 1.42
C THR A 111 -14.21 0.17 0.23
N ALA A 112 -13.94 -0.77 -0.67
CA ALA A 112 -13.21 -0.51 -1.91
C ALA A 112 -14.03 0.38 -2.85
N ARG A 113 -13.38 1.40 -3.41
CA ARG A 113 -13.91 2.24 -4.48
C ARG A 113 -13.54 1.68 -5.86
N GLU A 114 -12.29 1.27 -6.00
CA GLU A 114 -11.71 0.90 -7.28
C GLU A 114 -10.62 -0.15 -7.07
N THR A 115 -10.42 -1.04 -8.06
CA THR A 115 -9.30 -1.98 -8.07
C THR A 115 -8.62 -1.90 -9.42
N VAL A 116 -7.37 -1.43 -9.41
CA VAL A 116 -6.51 -1.35 -10.59
C VAL A 116 -5.71 -2.64 -10.65
N ARG A 117 -5.93 -3.46 -11.68
CA ARG A 117 -5.14 -4.67 -11.92
C ARG A 117 -3.98 -4.35 -12.85
N TYR A 118 -2.78 -4.71 -12.45
CA TYR A 118 -1.61 -4.65 -13.30
C TYR A 118 -1.48 -5.98 -14.01
N THR A 119 -1.53 -5.98 -15.34
CA THR A 119 -1.22 -7.18 -16.12
C THR A 119 0.26 -7.50 -15.93
N THR A 120 0.56 -8.72 -15.48
CA THR A 120 1.90 -9.28 -15.54
C THR A 120 2.20 -9.71 -16.96
N ASP A 121 2.17 -8.78 -17.92
CA ASP A 121 2.61 -9.07 -19.28
C ASP A 121 4.15 -9.16 -19.28
N ARG A 122 4.66 -10.35 -18.96
CA ARG A 122 5.96 -10.80 -19.41
C ARG A 122 5.77 -11.48 -20.77
N GLY A 123 5.44 -10.74 -21.82
CA GLY A 123 5.08 -11.41 -23.06
C GLY A 123 4.74 -10.55 -24.28
N ARG A 124 5.42 -9.43 -24.55
CA ARG A 124 5.62 -9.01 -25.94
C ARG A 124 6.87 -8.12 -26.13
N ARG A 125 8.01 -8.76 -26.40
CA ARG A 125 8.99 -8.18 -27.33
C ARG A 125 8.48 -8.54 -28.72
N GLU A 126 7.96 -7.58 -29.46
CA GLU A 126 7.74 -7.76 -30.90
C GLU A 126 9.11 -7.70 -31.61
N PRO A 127 9.36 -8.56 -32.60
CA PRO A 127 10.59 -8.56 -33.39
C PRO A 127 10.74 -7.33 -34.29
#